data_AF-A0A833LUU1-F1
#
_entry.id   AF-A0A833LUU1-F1
#
_cell.length_a   1.000
_cell.length_b   1.000
_cell.length_c   1.000
_cell.angle_alpha   90.00
_cell.angle_beta   90.00
_cell.angle_gamma   90.00
#
_symmetry.space_group_name_H-M   'P 1'
#
loop_
_entity.id
_entity.type
_entity.pdbx_description
1 polymer ?
#
loop_
_entity_poly.entity_id
_entity_poly.type
_entity_poly.pdbx_seq_one_letter_code
_entity_poly.pdbx_strand_id
1 'polypeptide(L)'
;MKKHLIAALALSLAGFAPLAHASTTTYEVLTTWFEPDTQPNDSIFKGTFDYDSATHTVTNLKGILSESMTGNGVGYPNDAMTWLTLDHQLVSWYDASLGGTFAATFKNSNTKTFWTGLGGDGWSPQAGVEAGGVYYGFPRATNNPGNAYALIFIPNDPLAALTQAQINKLAYADCAPGGMMGAVCMTGTSVAGYGAIGTMSGYPVSQTITAAVPEPESYAMFMAGLGILGAIARRRRPA
;
A
#
# COMPACT_ATOMS: atom_id res chain seq x y z
N MET A 1 -77.89 -11.17 10.20
CA MET A 1 -76.96 -11.84 9.25
C MET A 1 -76.52 -10.83 8.20
N LYS A 2 -75.25 -10.90 7.75
CA LYS A 2 -74.47 -10.03 6.82
C LYS A 2 -73.51 -9.08 7.58
N LYS A 3 -72.38 -9.60 8.10
CA LYS A 3 -71.09 -9.91 7.44
C LYS A 3 -70.39 -8.67 6.86
N HIS A 4 -69.34 -8.27 7.58
CA HIS A 4 -68.27 -7.33 7.24
C HIS A 4 -67.64 -7.61 5.86
N LEU A 5 -67.09 -6.59 5.20
CA LEU A 5 -65.86 -6.77 4.44
C LEU A 5 -64.99 -5.51 4.51
N ILE A 6 -63.76 -5.71 4.99
CA ILE A 6 -62.66 -4.77 5.13
C ILE A 6 -61.79 -4.81 3.85
N ALA A 7 -61.10 -3.70 3.61
CA ALA A 7 -60.16 -3.37 2.54
C ALA A 7 -59.15 -4.46 2.12
N ALA A 8 -58.70 -4.36 0.87
CA ALA A 8 -57.45 -4.95 0.39
C ALA A 8 -56.61 -3.85 -0.28
N LEU A 9 -55.65 -3.30 0.47
CA LEU A 9 -54.56 -2.46 -0.03
C LEU A 9 -53.45 -3.42 -0.51
N ALA A 10 -53.24 -3.50 -1.82
CA ALA A 10 -52.15 -4.28 -2.39
C ALA A 10 -50.82 -3.54 -2.20
N LEU A 11 -50.08 -3.88 -1.14
CA LEU A 11 -48.72 -3.42 -0.92
C LEU A 11 -47.79 -4.35 -1.70
N SER A 12 -47.31 -3.91 -2.86
CA SER A 12 -46.27 -4.60 -3.62
C SER A 12 -44.95 -4.51 -2.85
N LEU A 13 -44.58 -5.61 -2.18
CA LEU A 13 -43.22 -5.84 -1.71
C LEU A 13 -42.31 -6.00 -2.94
N ALA A 14 -41.74 -4.88 -3.40
CA ALA A 14 -40.53 -4.94 -4.20
C ALA A 14 -39.43 -5.55 -3.32
N GLY A 15 -38.93 -6.71 -3.73
CA GLY A 15 -37.86 -7.41 -3.02
C GLY A 15 -36.65 -6.50 -2.88
N PHE A 16 -36.27 -6.22 -1.64
CA PHE A 16 -34.93 -5.75 -1.32
C PHE A 16 -33.98 -6.93 -1.57
N ALA A 17 -33.54 -7.10 -2.81
CA ALA A 17 -32.29 -7.80 -3.06
C ALA A 17 -31.20 -7.00 -2.34
N PRO A 18 -30.37 -7.61 -1.49
CA PRO A 18 -29.17 -6.95 -1.01
C PRO A 18 -28.32 -6.66 -2.25
N LEU A 19 -28.27 -5.40 -2.67
CA LEU A 19 -27.20 -4.92 -3.52
C LEU A 19 -25.93 -5.10 -2.67
N ALA A 20 -25.18 -6.17 -2.93
CA ALA A 20 -23.81 -6.28 -2.48
C ALA A 20 -23.05 -5.12 -3.16
N HIS A 21 -23.01 -3.97 -2.51
CA HIS A 21 -22.08 -2.93 -2.90
C HIS A 21 -20.69 -3.51 -2.68
N ALA A 22 -20.01 -3.85 -3.76
CA ALA A 22 -18.56 -4.00 -3.76
C ALA A 22 -18.02 -2.66 -3.23
N SER A 23 -17.65 -2.64 -1.95
CA SER A 23 -17.22 -1.42 -1.28
C SER A 23 -15.72 -1.31 -1.47
N THR A 24 -15.31 -0.82 -2.64
CA THR A 24 -13.94 -0.37 -2.82
C THR A 24 -13.69 0.77 -1.84
N THR A 25 -12.75 0.56 -0.93
CA THR A 25 -12.44 1.51 0.16
C THR A 25 -10.98 1.90 0.07
N THR A 26 -10.69 3.19 0.25
CA THR A 26 -9.32 3.70 0.28
C THR A 26 -8.75 3.58 1.69
N TYR A 27 -7.52 3.11 1.77
CA TYR A 27 -6.77 2.95 3.01
C TYR A 27 -5.41 3.64 2.89
N GLU A 28 -4.87 4.00 4.03
CA GLU A 28 -3.47 4.40 4.20
C GLU A 28 -2.66 3.23 4.72
N VAL A 29 -1.38 3.19 4.36
CA VAL A 29 -0.42 2.19 4.84
C VAL A 29 0.88 2.86 5.28
N LEU A 30 1.38 2.45 6.43
CA LEU A 30 2.72 2.75 6.90
C LEU A 30 3.46 1.42 7.09
N THR A 31 4.58 1.25 6.38
CA THR A 31 5.46 0.08 6.53
C THR A 31 6.82 0.52 6.99
N THR A 32 7.41 -0.23 7.92
CA THR A 32 8.74 0.03 8.46
C THR A 32 9.62 -1.20 8.27
N TRP A 33 10.77 -0.99 7.65
CA TRP A 33 11.90 -1.91 7.67
C TRP A 33 12.97 -1.33 8.59
N PHE A 34 13.40 -2.12 9.55
CA PHE A 34 14.46 -1.73 10.46
C PHE A 34 15.80 -1.81 9.73
N GLU A 35 16.63 -0.77 9.85
CA GLU A 35 17.91 -0.66 9.16
C GLU A 35 19.07 -0.52 10.16
N PRO A 36 19.61 -1.65 10.69
CA PRO A 36 20.63 -1.63 11.73
C PRO A 36 21.84 -0.76 11.39
N ASP A 37 22.23 -0.76 10.12
CA ASP A 37 23.46 -0.12 9.66
C ASP A 37 23.28 1.36 9.26
N THR A 38 22.04 1.89 9.26
CA THR A 38 21.73 3.31 9.00
C THR A 38 21.07 4.02 10.18
N GLN A 39 21.07 3.40 11.36
CA GLN A 39 20.44 3.98 12.55
C GLN A 39 20.88 5.43 12.81
N PRO A 40 19.95 6.33 13.19
CA PRO A 40 18.56 6.03 13.59
C PRO A 40 17.54 6.00 12.44
N ASN A 41 17.99 6.02 11.19
CA ASN A 41 17.09 6.01 10.04
C ASN A 41 16.68 4.58 9.71
N ASP A 42 15.38 4.37 9.69
CA ASP A 42 14.72 3.19 9.12
C ASP A 42 14.19 3.50 7.71
N SER A 43 13.99 2.46 6.90
CA SER A 43 13.28 2.59 5.62
C SER A 43 11.78 2.57 5.87
N ILE A 44 11.09 3.63 5.43
CA ILE A 44 9.69 3.89 5.70
C ILE A 44 8.95 4.03 4.39
N PHE A 45 7.91 3.22 4.20
CA PHE A 45 6.94 3.42 3.12
C PHE A 45 5.65 4.00 3.68
N LYS A 46 5.19 5.11 3.11
CA LYS A 46 3.89 5.72 3.38
C LYS A 46 3.10 5.76 2.09
N GLY A 47 1.94 5.13 2.07
CA GLY A 47 1.15 5.04 0.85
C GLY A 47 -0.35 5.04 1.08
N THR A 48 -1.06 5.06 -0.04
CA THR A 48 -2.51 4.82 -0.12
C THR A 48 -2.79 3.73 -1.13
N PHE A 49 -3.87 3.00 -0.93
CA PHE A 49 -4.38 2.02 -1.88
C PHE A 49 -5.90 1.91 -1.77
N ASP A 50 -6.51 1.43 -2.84
CA ASP A 50 -7.92 1.05 -2.87
C ASP A 50 -8.03 -0.46 -2.75
N TYR A 51 -8.94 -0.93 -1.92
CA TYR A 51 -9.19 -2.37 -1.73
C TYR A 51 -10.66 -2.70 -1.94
N ASP A 52 -10.90 -3.67 -2.82
CA ASP A 52 -12.20 -4.28 -3.02
C ASP A 52 -12.29 -5.56 -2.18
N SER A 53 -13.07 -5.50 -1.11
CA SER A 53 -13.26 -6.61 -0.17
C SER A 53 -14.03 -7.80 -0.77
N ALA A 54 -14.75 -7.61 -1.88
CA ALA A 54 -15.48 -8.68 -2.54
C ALA A 54 -14.57 -9.54 -3.43
N THR A 55 -13.57 -8.91 -4.05
CA THR A 55 -12.64 -9.57 -4.99
C THR A 55 -11.23 -9.75 -4.44
N HIS A 56 -10.95 -9.19 -3.26
CA HIS A 56 -9.61 -9.08 -2.68
C HIS A 56 -8.62 -8.35 -3.59
N THR A 57 -9.10 -7.48 -4.46
CA THR A 57 -8.25 -6.75 -5.40
C THR A 57 -7.70 -5.48 -4.73
N VAL A 58 -6.40 -5.25 -4.89
CA VAL A 58 -5.74 -4.00 -4.51
C VAL A 58 -5.45 -3.19 -5.78
N THR A 59 -5.84 -1.92 -5.79
CA THR A 59 -5.59 -0.99 -6.90
C THR A 59 -5.07 0.35 -6.38
N ASN A 60 -4.53 1.18 -7.27
CA ASN A 60 -4.08 2.54 -6.98
C ASN A 60 -3.04 2.64 -5.83
N LEU A 61 -2.27 1.58 -5.57
CA LEU A 61 -1.18 1.62 -4.61
C LEU A 61 -0.10 2.60 -5.06
N LYS A 62 0.09 3.65 -4.26
CA LYS A 62 1.10 4.69 -4.47
C LYS A 62 1.54 5.28 -3.15
N GLY A 63 2.70 5.92 -3.13
CA GLY A 63 3.22 6.48 -1.90
C GLY A 63 4.61 7.09 -2.05
N ILE A 64 5.28 7.19 -0.91
CA ILE A 64 6.66 7.63 -0.79
C ILE A 64 7.46 6.62 0.03
N LEU A 65 8.72 6.41 -0.35
CA LEU A 65 9.68 5.56 0.33
C LEU A 65 10.88 6.42 0.78
N SER A 66 11.31 6.31 2.04
CA SER A 66 12.51 7.00 2.53
C SER A 66 13.79 6.28 2.12
N GLU A 67 14.83 7.05 1.81
CA GLU A 67 16.19 6.54 1.60
C GLU A 67 16.96 6.63 2.93
N SER A 68 17.03 5.54 3.71
CA SER A 68 17.59 5.54 5.07
C SER A 68 19.06 5.95 5.18
N MET A 69 19.82 5.79 4.10
CA MET A 69 21.21 6.23 3.97
C MET A 69 21.39 7.75 3.83
N THR A 70 20.31 8.53 3.82
CA THR A 70 20.33 9.98 3.60
C THR A 70 19.85 10.77 4.83
N GLY A 71 19.88 12.10 4.76
CA GLY A 71 19.39 12.98 5.82
C GLY A 71 20.42 13.35 6.88
N ASN A 72 19.95 13.70 8.08
CA ASN A 72 20.74 14.38 9.12
C ASN A 72 20.95 13.54 10.40
N GLY A 73 20.67 12.22 10.36
CA GLY A 73 20.82 11.33 11.51
C GLY A 73 19.73 11.50 12.58
N VAL A 74 18.55 12.00 12.19
CA VAL A 74 17.32 11.96 12.99
C VAL A 74 16.35 11.00 12.30
N GLY A 75 15.85 10.02 13.03
CA GLY A 75 14.90 9.03 12.51
C GLY A 75 13.48 9.58 12.34
N TYR A 76 12.67 8.85 11.57
CA TYR A 76 11.25 9.13 11.39
C TYR A 76 10.53 9.23 12.74
N PRO A 77 9.56 10.16 12.95
CA PRO A 77 8.90 11.00 11.95
C PRO A 77 9.53 12.38 11.73
N ASN A 78 10.65 12.69 12.39
CA ASN A 78 11.29 14.01 12.31
C ASN A 78 12.54 14.00 11.42
N ASP A 79 12.63 13.00 10.55
CA ASP A 79 13.78 12.81 9.69
C ASP A 79 13.91 13.91 8.64
N ALA A 80 15.10 13.95 8.04
CA ALA A 80 15.37 14.72 6.84
C ALA A 80 15.84 13.79 5.70
N MET A 81 15.37 12.54 5.69
CA MET A 81 15.70 11.60 4.62
C MET A 81 15.17 12.13 3.28
N THR A 82 15.81 11.72 2.20
CA THR A 82 15.24 11.87 0.86
C THR A 82 14.08 10.90 0.72
N TRP A 83 12.99 11.37 0.10
CA TRP A 83 11.78 10.58 -0.10
C TRP A 83 11.52 10.41 -1.59
N LEU A 84 11.46 9.16 -2.03
CA LEU A 84 11.19 8.77 -3.40
C LEU A 84 9.69 8.61 -3.60
N THR A 85 9.13 9.17 -4.67
CA THR A 85 7.74 8.90 -5.07
C THR A 85 7.66 7.54 -5.78
N LEU A 86 6.73 6.70 -5.33
CA LEU A 86 6.41 5.41 -5.92
C LEU A 86 4.94 5.47 -6.37
N ASP A 87 4.69 5.64 -7.66
CA ASP A 87 3.36 5.89 -8.23
C ASP A 87 2.93 4.84 -9.27
N HIS A 88 3.74 3.80 -9.46
CA HIS A 88 3.46 2.73 -10.41
C HIS A 88 3.16 1.42 -9.70
N GLN A 89 1.88 1.12 -9.42
CA GLN A 89 1.48 -0.23 -9.01
C GLN A 89 1.57 -1.20 -10.21
N LEU A 90 2.61 -2.03 -10.25
CA LEU A 90 2.86 -2.93 -11.38
C LEU A 90 2.61 -4.40 -11.06
N VAL A 91 2.52 -4.75 -9.78
CA VAL A 91 2.37 -6.14 -9.34
C VAL A 91 1.32 -6.21 -8.24
N SER A 92 0.39 -7.16 -8.35
CA SER A 92 -0.51 -7.55 -7.26
C SER A 92 -0.99 -8.97 -7.45
N TRP A 93 -1.12 -9.72 -6.36
CA TRP A 93 -1.67 -11.08 -6.38
C TRP A 93 -2.29 -11.44 -5.04
N TYR A 94 -3.35 -12.26 -5.08
CA TYR A 94 -3.96 -12.82 -3.88
C TYR A 94 -3.18 -14.06 -3.41
N ASP A 95 -2.93 -14.15 -2.12
CA ASP A 95 -2.35 -15.29 -1.44
C ASP A 95 -3.37 -15.88 -0.45
N ALA A 96 -3.98 -17.00 -0.83
CA ALA A 96 -4.96 -17.69 -0.02
C ALA A 96 -4.35 -18.35 1.24
N SER A 97 -3.04 -18.64 1.23
CA SER A 97 -2.36 -19.28 2.36
C SER A 97 -2.06 -18.29 3.48
N LEU A 98 -1.75 -17.05 3.13
CA LEU A 98 -1.53 -15.94 4.06
C LEU A 98 -2.80 -15.12 4.30
N GLY A 99 -3.87 -15.35 3.53
CA GLY A 99 -5.17 -14.71 3.72
C GLY A 99 -5.19 -13.23 3.39
N GLY A 100 -4.67 -12.86 2.21
CA GLY A 100 -4.64 -11.47 1.78
C GLY A 100 -3.95 -11.26 0.43
N THR A 101 -3.73 -10.01 0.07
CA THR A 101 -3.25 -9.58 -1.24
C THR A 101 -1.90 -8.90 -1.10
N PHE A 102 -0.92 -9.36 -1.87
CA PHE A 102 0.30 -8.59 -2.06
C PHE A 102 0.10 -7.54 -3.13
N ALA A 103 0.74 -6.40 -2.95
CA ALA A 103 0.82 -5.35 -3.96
C ALA A 103 2.17 -4.64 -3.88
N ALA A 104 2.75 -4.33 -5.03
CA ALA A 104 3.99 -3.58 -5.11
C ALA A 104 3.83 -2.33 -5.98
N THR A 105 4.35 -1.22 -5.48
CA THR A 105 4.45 0.04 -6.21
C THR A 105 5.92 0.41 -6.44
N PHE A 106 6.19 1.00 -7.59
CA PHE A 106 7.52 1.26 -8.10
C PHE A 106 7.71 2.75 -8.39
N LYS A 107 8.96 3.19 -8.26
CA LYS A 107 9.38 4.54 -8.65
C LYS A 107 9.36 4.74 -10.17
N ASN A 108 9.67 3.70 -10.94
CA ASN A 108 9.66 3.73 -12.39
C ASN A 108 8.49 2.92 -12.94
N SER A 109 8.07 3.21 -14.18
CA SER A 109 6.97 2.52 -14.87
C SER A 109 7.32 1.09 -15.35
N ASN A 110 8.31 0.46 -14.74
CA ASN A 110 8.77 -0.89 -15.01
C ASN A 110 9.32 -1.50 -13.72
N THR A 111 9.52 -2.81 -13.72
CA THR A 111 9.99 -3.55 -12.55
C THR A 111 11.50 -3.72 -12.49
N LYS A 112 12.29 -3.16 -13.42
CA LYS A 112 13.74 -3.41 -13.50
C LYS A 112 14.46 -2.83 -12.28
N THR A 113 14.81 -3.67 -11.32
CA THR A 113 15.42 -3.28 -10.05
C THR A 113 16.72 -4.05 -9.82
N PHE A 114 16.69 -5.38 -9.96
CA PHE A 114 17.82 -6.26 -9.69
C PHE A 114 18.48 -6.80 -10.96
N TRP A 115 19.76 -7.13 -10.83
CA TRP A 115 20.56 -7.73 -11.89
C TRP A 115 20.01 -9.09 -12.31
N THR A 116 19.99 -9.32 -13.63
CA THR A 116 19.40 -10.53 -14.24
C THR A 116 20.45 -11.45 -14.86
N GLY A 117 21.74 -11.23 -14.58
CA GLY A 117 22.81 -12.03 -15.19
C GLY A 117 22.83 -13.50 -14.76
N LEU A 118 22.19 -13.84 -13.64
CA LEU A 118 21.95 -15.21 -13.18
C LEU A 118 20.53 -15.72 -13.51
N GLY A 119 19.75 -14.95 -14.27
CA GLY A 119 18.31 -15.18 -14.46
C GLY A 119 17.45 -14.35 -13.51
N GLY A 120 16.21 -14.81 -13.28
CA GLY A 120 15.23 -14.12 -12.43
C GLY A 120 14.36 -13.10 -13.17
N ASP A 121 13.35 -12.58 -12.47
CA ASP A 121 12.39 -11.60 -13.00
C ASP A 121 12.88 -10.15 -12.91
N GLY A 122 14.07 -9.93 -12.34
CA GLY A 122 14.74 -8.64 -12.22
C GLY A 122 14.10 -7.70 -11.19
N TRP A 123 13.22 -8.19 -10.32
CA TRP A 123 12.54 -7.33 -9.34
C TRP A 123 12.11 -7.99 -8.04
N SER A 124 11.69 -9.27 -8.06
CA SER A 124 11.11 -9.89 -6.88
C SER A 124 12.09 -9.89 -5.71
N PRO A 125 11.60 -9.94 -4.46
CA PRO A 125 12.50 -10.00 -3.32
C PRO A 125 13.45 -11.20 -3.37
N GLN A 126 12.98 -12.34 -3.90
CA GLN A 126 13.81 -13.52 -4.13
C GLN A 126 14.91 -13.26 -5.18
N ALA A 127 14.58 -12.60 -6.30
CA ALA A 127 15.58 -12.19 -7.28
C ALA A 127 16.60 -11.20 -6.68
N GLY A 128 16.17 -10.32 -5.77
CA GLY A 128 17.05 -9.44 -5.00
C GLY A 128 18.03 -10.20 -4.13
N VAL A 129 17.56 -11.21 -3.37
CA VAL A 129 18.43 -12.07 -2.55
C VAL A 129 19.43 -12.83 -3.43
N GLU A 130 18.98 -13.44 -4.52
CA GLU A 130 19.84 -14.20 -5.44
C GLU A 130 20.87 -13.33 -6.15
N ALA A 131 20.51 -12.10 -6.49
CA ALA A 131 21.42 -11.11 -7.07
C ALA A 131 22.32 -10.43 -6.02
N GLY A 132 22.13 -10.69 -4.72
CA GLY A 132 22.83 -9.99 -3.63
C GLY A 132 22.54 -8.49 -3.62
N GLY A 133 21.32 -8.09 -4.01
CA GLY A 133 20.88 -6.70 -4.12
C GLY A 133 21.52 -5.93 -5.28
N VAL A 134 22.26 -6.57 -6.18
CA VAL A 134 22.95 -5.87 -7.28
C VAL A 134 21.94 -5.25 -8.25
N TYR A 135 22.16 -3.99 -8.67
CA TYR A 135 21.23 -3.24 -9.51
C TYR A 135 21.05 -3.82 -10.92
N TYR A 136 19.88 -3.58 -11.52
CA TYR A 136 19.59 -3.94 -12.90
C TYR A 136 20.53 -3.24 -13.89
N GLY A 137 21.20 -4.00 -14.77
CA GLY A 137 22.10 -3.46 -15.78
C GLY A 137 23.59 -3.46 -15.41
N PHE A 138 23.93 -3.99 -14.23
CA PHE A 138 25.32 -4.28 -13.82
C PHE A 138 26.06 -5.12 -14.88
N PRO A 139 27.37 -4.86 -15.16
CA PRO A 139 28.30 -4.03 -14.39
C PRO A 139 28.37 -2.53 -14.76
N ARG A 140 27.53 -2.04 -15.67
CA ARG A 140 27.60 -0.64 -16.12
C ARG A 140 26.69 0.24 -15.27
N ALA A 141 27.28 1.10 -14.43
CA ALA A 141 26.54 1.97 -13.52
C ALA A 141 25.51 2.87 -14.23
N THR A 142 25.82 3.33 -15.46
CA THR A 142 24.90 4.12 -16.29
C THR A 142 23.65 3.37 -16.73
N ASN A 143 23.62 2.04 -16.59
CA ASN A 143 22.46 1.21 -16.91
C ASN A 143 21.54 1.01 -15.71
N ASN A 144 21.94 1.43 -14.49
CA ASN A 144 21.05 1.42 -13.33
C ASN A 144 19.87 2.35 -13.61
N PRO A 145 18.63 1.83 -13.70
CA PRO A 145 17.45 2.65 -13.94
C PRO A 145 17.07 3.52 -12.73
N GLY A 146 17.75 3.37 -11.58
CA GLY A 146 17.41 4.09 -10.37
C GLY A 146 16.02 3.76 -9.86
N ASN A 147 15.60 2.48 -9.98
CA ASN A 147 14.28 2.04 -9.56
C ASN A 147 14.25 1.77 -8.06
N ALA A 148 13.08 1.91 -7.47
CA ALA A 148 12.82 1.56 -6.08
C ALA A 148 11.40 0.99 -6.00
N TYR A 149 11.14 0.11 -5.03
CA TYR A 149 9.81 -0.43 -4.81
C TYR A 149 9.53 -0.69 -3.33
N ALA A 150 8.24 -0.71 -2.99
CA ALA A 150 7.73 -1.25 -1.74
C ALA A 150 6.70 -2.34 -2.06
N LEU A 151 6.91 -3.53 -1.48
CA LEU A 151 6.00 -4.67 -1.51
C LEU A 151 5.31 -4.77 -0.14
N ILE A 152 4.00 -4.56 -0.16
CA ILE A 152 3.14 -4.58 1.02
C ILE A 152 2.17 -5.76 0.98
N PHE A 153 1.55 -6.06 2.14
CA PHE A 153 0.55 -7.12 2.27
C PHE A 153 -0.76 -6.58 2.86
N ILE A 154 -1.87 -6.75 2.15
CA ILE A 154 -3.20 -6.31 2.58
C ILE A 154 -3.99 -7.55 3.05
N PRO A 155 -4.23 -7.72 4.36
CA PRO A 155 -5.01 -8.86 4.87
C PRO A 155 -6.47 -8.77 4.41
N ASN A 156 -7.16 -9.92 4.39
CA ASN A 156 -8.58 -9.99 3.97
C ASN A 156 -9.47 -8.97 4.71
N ASP A 157 -9.20 -8.77 6.00
CA ASP A 157 -9.68 -7.64 6.81
C ASP A 157 -8.55 -6.60 6.90
N PRO A 158 -8.56 -5.52 6.10
CA PRO A 158 -7.43 -4.59 5.98
C PRO A 158 -7.00 -3.92 7.28
N LEU A 159 -7.89 -3.82 8.29
CA LEU A 159 -7.58 -3.19 9.57
C LEU A 159 -7.06 -4.19 10.62
N ALA A 160 -7.01 -5.48 10.28
CA ALA A 160 -6.42 -6.48 11.15
C ALA A 160 -4.89 -6.30 11.24
N ALA A 161 -4.35 -6.49 12.45
CA ALA A 161 -2.91 -6.52 12.64
C ALA A 161 -2.28 -7.69 11.86
N LEU A 162 -1.16 -7.43 11.19
CA LEU A 162 -0.44 -8.48 10.48
C LEU A 162 0.17 -9.49 11.46
N THR A 163 0.10 -10.75 11.06
CA THR A 163 0.88 -11.83 11.69
C THR A 163 2.35 -11.72 11.31
N GLN A 164 3.23 -12.33 12.09
CA GLN A 164 4.66 -12.34 11.77
C GLN A 164 4.94 -13.02 10.42
N ALA A 165 4.17 -14.04 10.03
CA ALA A 165 4.32 -14.71 8.74
C ALA A 165 4.07 -13.76 7.55
N GLN A 166 3.10 -12.85 7.70
CA GLN A 166 2.80 -11.82 6.70
C GLN A 166 3.88 -10.73 6.71
N ILE A 167 4.31 -10.26 7.89
CA ILE A 167 5.40 -9.26 8.03
C ILE A 167 6.69 -9.76 7.38
N ASN A 168 7.03 -11.04 7.58
CA ASN A 168 8.23 -11.65 7.02
C ASN A 168 8.27 -11.58 5.48
N LYS A 169 7.12 -11.44 4.82
CA LYS A 169 6.99 -11.35 3.35
C LYS A 169 6.92 -9.92 2.82
N LEU A 170 6.93 -8.91 3.67
CA LEU A 170 7.10 -7.52 3.23
C LEU A 170 8.53 -7.33 2.70
N ALA A 171 8.69 -6.46 1.72
CA ALA A 171 10.01 -6.16 1.18
C ALA A 171 10.08 -4.77 0.56
N TYR A 172 11.26 -4.19 0.53
CA TYR A 172 11.53 -3.01 -0.29
C TYR A 172 12.88 -3.15 -0.97
N ALA A 173 13.08 -2.34 -2.01
CA ALA A 173 14.38 -2.12 -2.58
C ALA A 173 14.52 -0.67 -3.03
N ASP A 174 15.72 -0.13 -2.92
CA ASP A 174 16.07 1.21 -3.33
C ASP A 174 17.40 1.19 -4.09
N CYS A 175 17.31 1.25 -5.41
CA CYS A 175 18.45 1.42 -6.31
C CYS A 175 18.61 2.87 -6.79
N ALA A 176 17.86 3.82 -6.22
CA ALA A 176 18.00 5.24 -6.53
C ALA A 176 19.29 5.81 -5.88
N PRO A 177 19.75 7.01 -6.27
CA PRO A 177 21.07 7.49 -5.86
C PRO A 177 21.33 7.50 -4.34
N GLY A 178 20.31 7.71 -3.49
CA GLY A 178 20.46 7.71 -2.04
C GLY A 178 20.51 6.31 -1.43
N GLY A 179 19.91 5.30 -2.06
CA GLY A 179 19.93 3.90 -1.61
C GLY A 179 21.07 3.02 -2.14
N MET A 180 22.09 3.60 -2.78
CA MET A 180 23.14 2.80 -3.44
C MET A 180 24.41 2.62 -2.60
N MET A 181 24.91 1.38 -2.53
CA MET A 181 26.19 0.98 -1.96
C MET A 181 27.10 0.41 -3.05
N GLY A 182 27.65 1.29 -3.87
CA GLY A 182 28.41 0.89 -5.05
C GLY A 182 27.50 0.21 -6.08
N ALA A 183 27.57 -1.13 -6.16
CA ALA A 183 26.74 -1.91 -7.09
C ALA A 183 25.46 -2.48 -6.48
N VAL A 184 25.28 -2.32 -5.17
CA VAL A 184 24.22 -2.97 -4.41
C VAL A 184 23.19 -1.92 -3.99
N CYS A 185 21.92 -2.22 -4.24
CA CYS A 185 20.78 -1.44 -3.77
C CYS A 185 20.52 -1.72 -2.29
N MET A 186 19.99 -0.75 -1.58
CA MET A 186 19.38 -0.98 -0.26
C MET A 186 18.16 -1.87 -0.42
N THR A 187 17.99 -2.84 0.47
CA THR A 187 16.91 -3.81 0.42
C THR A 187 16.54 -4.23 1.84
N GLY A 188 15.26 -4.52 2.05
CA GLY A 188 14.75 -5.04 3.31
C GLY A 188 14.04 -6.35 3.09
N THR A 189 14.64 -7.47 3.49
CA THR A 189 14.04 -8.81 3.42
C THR A 189 14.27 -9.55 4.73
N SER A 190 13.45 -10.58 5.00
CA SER A 190 13.63 -11.43 6.18
C SER A 190 14.11 -12.83 5.81
N VAL A 191 14.86 -13.47 6.71
CA VAL A 191 15.27 -14.88 6.55
C VAL A 191 14.06 -15.79 6.43
N ALA A 192 13.01 -15.57 7.23
CA ALA A 192 11.81 -16.39 7.20
C ALA A 192 10.97 -16.20 5.92
N GLY A 193 11.05 -15.03 5.28
CA GLY A 193 10.34 -14.73 4.05
C GLY A 193 11.08 -15.18 2.80
N TYR A 194 12.38 -14.91 2.74
CA TYR A 194 13.18 -14.95 1.50
C TYR A 194 14.54 -15.63 1.68
N GLY A 195 14.80 -16.26 2.83
CA GLY A 195 16.04 -16.99 3.10
C GLY A 195 17.24 -16.13 3.47
N ALA A 196 17.16 -14.81 3.33
CA ALA A 196 18.22 -13.88 3.71
C ALA A 196 17.68 -12.56 4.27
N ILE A 197 18.47 -11.95 5.16
CA ILE A 197 18.28 -10.55 5.55
C ILE A 197 18.67 -9.67 4.36
N GLY A 198 18.00 -8.52 4.23
CA GLY A 198 18.34 -7.52 3.23
C GLY A 198 19.76 -6.99 3.39
N THR A 199 20.19 -6.23 2.40
CA THR A 199 21.46 -5.49 2.43
C THR A 199 21.43 -4.45 3.55
N MET A 200 22.58 -4.09 4.13
CA MET A 200 22.63 -3.25 5.35
C MET A 200 21.87 -3.83 6.53
N SER A 201 21.72 -5.16 6.51
CA SER A 201 21.01 -5.90 7.54
C SER A 201 19.53 -5.52 7.67
N GLY A 202 18.94 -4.91 6.63
CA GLY A 202 17.56 -4.41 6.63
C GLY A 202 16.51 -5.52 6.62
N TYR A 203 15.46 -5.40 7.45
CA TYR A 203 14.35 -6.37 7.49
C TYR A 203 13.01 -5.75 7.93
N PRO A 204 11.86 -6.29 7.47
CA PRO A 204 10.55 -5.75 7.85
C PRO A 204 10.23 -5.98 9.33
N VAL A 205 9.72 -4.95 10.00
CA VAL A 205 9.32 -5.03 11.41
C VAL A 205 7.85 -4.73 11.66
N SER A 206 7.22 -3.89 10.83
CA SER A 206 5.82 -3.56 11.00
C SER A 206 5.15 -3.07 9.72
N GLN A 207 3.85 -3.27 9.66
CA GLN A 207 2.96 -2.58 8.74
C GLN A 207 1.65 -2.29 9.44
N THR A 208 1.18 -1.06 9.33
CA THR A 208 -0.12 -0.62 9.86
C THR A 208 -0.94 -0.08 8.71
N ILE A 209 -2.20 -0.51 8.64
CA ILE A 209 -3.19 -0.02 7.69
C ILE A 209 -4.28 0.72 8.46
N THR A 210 -4.64 1.91 8.00
CA THR A 210 -5.72 2.72 8.57
C THR A 210 -6.73 3.08 7.50
N ALA A 211 -8.00 3.25 7.89
CA ALA A 211 -8.98 3.80 6.97
C ALA A 211 -8.55 5.21 6.58
N ALA A 212 -8.61 5.54 5.28
CA ALA A 212 -8.31 6.89 4.84
C ALA A 212 -9.32 7.86 5.50
N VAL A 213 -8.82 8.79 6.30
CA VAL A 213 -9.68 9.79 6.95
C VAL A 213 -10.04 10.83 5.89
N PRO A 214 -11.33 11.11 5.63
CA PRO A 214 -11.70 12.18 4.72
C PRO A 214 -11.10 13.49 5.23
N GLU A 215 -10.34 14.16 4.36
CA GLU A 215 -9.71 15.43 4.71
C GLU A 215 -10.76 16.43 5.23
N PRO A 216 -10.42 17.33 6.18
CA PRO A 216 -11.37 18.26 6.80
C PRO A 216 -12.23 19.06 5.80
N GLU A 217 -11.66 19.35 4.63
CA GLU A 217 -12.33 20.00 3.51
C GLU A 217 -13.47 19.17 2.89
N SER A 218 -13.37 17.84 2.88
CA SER A 218 -14.45 16.95 2.44
C SER A 218 -15.66 17.07 3.38
N TYR A 219 -15.41 17.16 4.70
CA TYR A 219 -16.45 17.44 5.67
C TYR A 219 -17.02 18.85 5.51
N ALA A 220 -16.17 19.86 5.25
CA ALA A 220 -16.62 21.22 5.02
C ALA A 220 -17.55 21.31 3.78
N MET A 221 -17.20 20.64 2.69
CA MET A 221 -18.01 20.59 1.47
C MET A 221 -19.31 19.81 1.66
N PHE A 222 -19.27 18.69 2.40
CA PHE A 222 -20.47 17.96 2.78
C PHE A 222 -21.41 18.82 3.64
N MET A 223 -20.87 19.51 4.65
CA MET A 223 -21.63 20.40 5.52
C MET A 223 -22.16 21.63 4.75
N ALA A 224 -21.39 22.16 3.79
CA ALA A 224 -21.85 23.21 2.89
C ALA A 224 -23.01 22.72 2.01
N GLY A 225 -22.91 21.51 1.45
CA GLY A 225 -23.98 20.86 0.69
C GLY A 225 -25.26 20.68 1.51
N LEU A 226 -25.15 20.14 2.73
CA LEU A 226 -26.27 20.01 3.66
C LEU A 226 -26.87 21.37 4.04
N GLY A 227 -26.02 22.39 4.24
CA GLY A 227 -26.46 23.76 4.51
C GLY A 227 -27.31 24.35 3.38
N ILE A 228 -26.89 24.15 2.12
CA ILE A 228 -27.65 24.60 0.94
C ILE A 228 -28.99 23.85 0.84
N LEU A 229 -28.98 22.52 0.99
CA LEU A 229 -30.20 21.71 0.97
C LEU A 229 -31.19 22.12 2.07
N GLY A 230 -30.71 22.38 3.28
CA GLY A 230 -31.50 22.88 4.39
C GLY A 230 -32.12 24.25 4.11
N ALA A 231 -31.35 25.17 3.52
CA ALA A 231 -31.85 26.49 3.13
C ALA A 231 -32.94 26.42 2.06
N ILE A 232 -32.78 25.54 1.06
CA ILE A 232 -33.79 25.30 0.02
C ILE A 232 -35.06 24.68 0.62
N ALA A 233 -34.92 23.66 1.48
CA ALA A 233 -36.05 23.02 2.15
C ALA A 233 -36.84 24.00 3.02
N ARG A 234 -36.16 24.91 3.72
CA ARG A 234 -36.80 25.96 4.53
C ARG A 234 -37.61 26.94 3.68
N ARG A 235 -37.11 27.32 2.50
CA ARG A 235 -37.80 28.22 1.56
C ARG A 235 -39.02 27.58 0.90
N ARG A 236 -39.09 26.24 0.87
CA ARG A 236 -40.18 25.47 0.25
C ARG A 236 -41.29 25.06 1.22
N ARG A 237 -41.19 25.39 2.51
CA ARG A 237 -42.31 25.20 3.45
C ARG A 237 -43.39 26.26 3.17
N PRO A 238 -44.60 25.88 2.73
CA PRO A 238 -45.73 26.79 2.70
C PRO A 238 -46.11 27.17 4.14
N ALA A 239 -46.55 28.41 4.33
CA ALA A 239 -47.02 28.92 5.63
C ALA A 239 -48.23 28.14 6.14
#